data_AF-A0A7X2BL45-F1
#
_entry.id   AF-A0A7X2BL45-F1
#
_cell.length_a   1.000
_cell.length_b   1.000
_cell.length_c   1.000
_cell.angle_alpha   90.00
_cell.angle_beta   90.00
_cell.angle_gamma   90.00
#
_symmetry.space_group_name_H-M   'P 1'
#
loop_
_entity.id
_entity.type
_entity.pdbx_description
1 polymer ?
#
loop_
_entity_poly.entity_id
_entity_poly.type
_entity_poly.pdbx_seq_one_letter_code
_entity_poly.pdbx_strand_id
1 'polypeptide(L)'
;MLQPFSFRTSSSASPDTTEANIFIHGYSAGHSDKDQQFLLEKIPTQLSHYTNIFAFWPSSHYLHFDKSSLWALGTAGLSFGTGSPVWSFGYWGVAGSFAKDRMKNFTDARSRAERMGVVLLEQLKEYLRDNHPQINTINLIGHSLGGRVVISTLRAFTHKQPLAINDVLLMAAAVEVTPVEARAMRSLLQGRLINAYSKKDRTLLLNWGETCLGRNDVEHFESVEMNDFGHTDYWERLPEVLAETRFKVPTHISPTQVQEPAATVSPLFAPEEPDAEHEMTLKLDSPEDVYQHINDELTLLIGELSQPSADEALKQAQREAHKRLTEHQAILLKRLAELEQNAEWNTFTIAFYGETGAGKSTLIETLRILLQEPSKQASQQAFSELREQYGLSEDNLQRLQQRIELTEARLSELTQELSATLQRYEPPHREAQSALDQANARSSDLTQRLGHTLEQHEQLHANALDAVTHLQALLAERKSTASLWQKLLNRFRKMPEEIQLGQATDALTAATATRDSTAATLAEEQHKAQQEQRVLERQLGEIVATRDQACTALGEQQTETAHHQHTLIQQRQNNESPEFIE
;
A
#
# COMPACT_ATOMS: atom_id res chain seq x y z
N MET A 1 6.09 2.69 26.07
CA MET A 1 7.24 2.31 25.24
C MET A 1 6.82 2.42 23.79
N LEU A 2 7.62 3.07 22.93
CA LEU A 2 7.37 3.09 21.48
C LEU A 2 7.59 1.67 20.93
N GLN A 3 6.77 1.24 19.97
CA GLN A 3 6.92 -0.08 19.35
C GLN A 3 8.20 -0.14 18.51
N PRO A 4 8.93 -1.26 18.51
CA PRO A 4 10.19 -1.39 17.78
C PRO A 4 9.98 -1.60 16.28
N PHE A 5 10.96 -1.18 15.48
CA PHE A 5 11.12 -1.61 14.10
C PHE A 5 11.49 -3.10 14.07
N SER A 6 11.00 -3.80 13.05
CA SER A 6 11.47 -5.13 12.67
C SER A 6 12.33 -4.99 11.42
N PHE A 7 13.64 -5.21 11.54
CA PHE A 7 14.58 -5.10 10.44
C PHE A 7 14.83 -6.46 9.79
N ARG A 8 14.76 -6.52 8.45
CA ARG A 8 15.16 -7.72 7.69
C ARG A 8 16.11 -7.36 6.56
N THR A 9 17.17 -8.15 6.43
CA THR A 9 18.16 -8.00 5.36
C THR A 9 17.80 -8.93 4.19
N SER A 10 17.92 -8.44 2.96
CA SER A 10 17.74 -9.27 1.76
C SER A 10 18.86 -10.32 1.63
N SER A 11 18.52 -11.51 1.14
CA SER A 11 19.45 -12.67 1.00
C SER A 11 20.58 -12.49 -0.02
N SER A 12 20.60 -11.41 -0.79
CA SER A 12 21.60 -11.12 -1.83
C SER A 12 22.80 -10.27 -1.36
N ALA A 13 22.94 -9.99 -0.06
CA ALA A 13 23.98 -9.09 0.44
C ALA A 13 25.39 -9.66 0.26
N SER A 14 26.29 -8.86 -0.34
CA SER A 14 27.73 -9.11 -0.32
C SER A 14 28.30 -8.79 1.08
N PRO A 15 29.10 -9.68 1.69
CA PRO A 15 29.53 -9.54 3.09
C PRO A 15 30.43 -8.33 3.39
N ASP A 16 31.03 -7.68 2.39
CA ASP A 16 32.07 -6.66 2.58
C ASP A 16 31.60 -5.19 2.35
N THR A 17 30.29 -4.91 2.40
CA THR A 17 29.77 -3.56 2.11
C THR A 17 29.71 -2.67 3.35
N THR A 18 30.21 -1.43 3.26
CA THR A 18 30.13 -0.42 4.35
C THR A 18 28.90 0.49 4.25
N GLU A 19 28.12 0.33 3.18
CA GLU A 19 26.95 1.14 2.84
C GLU A 19 25.70 0.25 2.71
N ALA A 20 24.57 0.70 3.28
CA ALA A 20 23.30 -0.01 3.19
C ALA A 20 22.13 0.86 2.73
N ASN A 21 21.20 0.23 2.02
CA ASN A 21 19.94 0.84 1.60
C ASN A 21 18.83 0.44 2.56
N ILE A 22 18.21 1.41 3.21
CA ILE A 22 17.15 1.20 4.20
C ILE A 22 15.81 1.57 3.57
N PHE A 23 14.99 0.56 3.31
CA PHE A 23 13.66 0.71 2.73
C PHE A 23 12.60 0.82 3.81
N ILE A 24 11.79 1.88 3.74
CA ILE A 24 10.69 2.14 4.66
C ILE A 24 9.43 2.36 3.82
N HIS A 25 8.53 1.38 3.87
CA HIS A 25 7.27 1.43 3.14
C HIS A 25 6.17 2.06 4.00
N GLY A 26 5.21 2.74 3.36
CA GLY A 26 4.14 3.46 4.05
C GLY A 26 2.85 2.67 4.27
N TYR A 27 2.69 1.51 3.63
CA TYR A 27 1.43 0.79 3.59
C TYR A 27 1.58 -0.71 3.85
N SER A 28 0.77 -1.27 4.77
CA SER A 28 0.52 -2.70 5.08
C SER A 28 1.67 -3.69 4.80
N ALA A 29 2.90 -3.21 4.96
CA ALA A 29 4.10 -3.86 4.48
C ALA A 29 4.63 -4.68 5.64
N GLY A 30 4.37 -5.97 5.58
CA GLY A 30 5.08 -6.91 6.43
C GLY A 30 4.41 -7.26 7.74
N HIS A 31 3.08 -7.34 7.80
CA HIS A 31 2.41 -7.93 8.97
C HIS A 31 2.44 -9.47 8.94
N SER A 32 2.56 -10.05 7.74
CA SER A 32 2.86 -11.47 7.54
C SER A 32 4.28 -11.66 6.99
N ASP A 33 4.89 -12.82 7.28
CA ASP A 33 6.18 -13.18 6.71
C ASP A 33 6.16 -13.21 5.19
N LYS A 34 5.01 -13.57 4.59
CA LYS A 34 4.82 -13.59 3.12
C LYS A 34 4.88 -12.19 2.52
N ASP A 35 4.26 -11.18 3.17
CA ASP A 35 4.31 -9.79 2.68
C ASP A 35 5.71 -9.19 2.82
N GLN A 36 6.41 -9.51 3.91
CA GLN A 36 7.81 -9.09 4.10
C GLN A 36 8.71 -9.69 3.01
N GLN A 37 8.53 -10.99 2.74
CA GLN A 37 9.27 -11.69 1.69
C GLN A 37 8.99 -11.09 0.31
N PHE A 38 7.72 -10.85 -0.02
CA PHE A 38 7.31 -10.26 -1.28
C PHE A 38 7.95 -8.89 -1.52
N LEU A 39 7.99 -8.02 -0.50
CA LEU A 39 8.62 -6.70 -0.61
C LEU A 39 10.14 -6.78 -0.79
N LEU A 40 10.78 -7.74 -0.11
CA LEU A 40 12.21 -8.01 -0.27
C LEU A 40 12.56 -8.53 -1.67
N GLU A 41 11.72 -9.40 -2.25
CA GLU A 41 11.89 -9.94 -3.61
C GLU A 41 11.75 -8.88 -4.71
N LYS A 42 11.05 -7.77 -4.43
CA LYS A 42 10.90 -6.64 -5.37
C LYS A 42 12.13 -5.72 -5.42
N ILE A 43 13.09 -5.86 -4.51
CA ILE A 43 14.33 -5.09 -4.56
C ILE A 43 15.12 -5.51 -5.81
N PRO A 44 15.38 -4.60 -6.76
CA PRO A 44 15.97 -4.99 -8.03
C PRO A 44 17.42 -5.45 -7.85
N THR A 45 17.86 -6.39 -8.70
CA THR A 45 19.21 -6.96 -8.67
C THR A 45 20.32 -5.92 -8.83
N GLN A 46 20.03 -4.74 -9.40
CA GLN A 46 20.98 -3.63 -9.50
C GLN A 46 21.49 -3.14 -8.14
N LEU A 47 20.73 -3.35 -7.06
CA LEU A 47 21.12 -3.01 -5.69
C LEU A 47 21.76 -4.19 -4.93
N SER A 48 21.96 -5.34 -5.56
CA SER A 48 22.56 -6.54 -4.91
C SER A 48 23.98 -6.33 -4.40
N HIS A 49 24.71 -5.34 -4.93
CA HIS A 49 26.04 -4.95 -4.45
C HIS A 49 26.02 -4.14 -3.14
N TYR A 50 24.83 -3.81 -2.62
CA TYR A 50 24.64 -3.13 -1.34
C TYR A 50 23.94 -4.06 -0.36
N THR A 51 24.13 -3.83 0.93
CA THR A 51 23.27 -4.45 1.94
C THR A 51 21.91 -3.76 1.91
N ASN A 52 20.85 -4.47 1.52
CA ASN A 52 19.49 -3.92 1.48
C ASN A 52 18.70 -4.40 2.69
N ILE A 53 18.20 -3.45 3.48
CA ILE A 53 17.49 -3.71 4.73
C ILE A 53 16.11 -3.08 4.63
N PHE A 54 15.08 -3.85 4.97
CA PHE A 54 13.74 -3.34 5.18
C PHE A 54 13.51 -3.01 6.65
N ALA A 55 12.99 -1.81 6.91
CA ALA A 55 12.59 -1.36 8.23
C ALA A 55 11.06 -1.44 8.35
N PHE A 56 10.55 -2.58 8.81
CA PHE A 56 9.13 -2.77 9.05
C PHE A 56 8.71 -2.08 10.35
N TRP A 57 7.57 -1.40 10.33
CA TRP A 57 7.07 -0.63 11.45
C TRP A 57 5.54 -0.79 11.55
N PRO A 58 4.92 -0.50 12.71
CA PRO A 58 3.49 -0.70 12.93
C PRO A 58 2.66 0.37 12.21
N SER A 59 2.66 0.32 10.87
CA SER A 59 1.91 1.21 9.99
C SER A 59 0.38 0.96 10.03
N SER A 60 -0.07 0.00 10.86
CA SER A 60 -1.43 -0.55 10.96
C SER A 60 -1.87 -1.43 9.78
N HIS A 61 -2.77 -2.37 10.06
CA HIS A 61 -3.41 -3.28 9.11
C HIS A 61 -4.64 -2.58 8.54
N TYR A 62 -4.47 -1.84 7.47
CA TYR A 62 -5.59 -1.59 6.59
C TYR A 62 -5.52 -2.75 5.61
N LEU A 63 -6.41 -3.74 5.73
CA LEU A 63 -6.54 -4.82 4.76
C LEU A 63 -6.63 -4.20 3.37
N HIS A 64 -5.71 -4.59 2.49
CA HIS A 64 -5.65 -4.23 1.08
C HIS A 64 -5.92 -2.74 0.75
N PHE A 65 -4.88 -2.06 0.22
CA PHE A 65 -5.08 -1.00 -0.76
C PHE A 65 -5.45 -1.74 -2.04
N ASP A 66 -6.59 -2.43 -1.96
CA ASP A 66 -7.39 -2.74 -3.11
C ASP A 66 -7.70 -1.38 -3.74
N LYS A 67 -7.72 -1.34 -5.05
CA LYS A 67 -7.94 -0.11 -5.84
C LYS A 67 -9.25 0.59 -5.45
N SER A 68 -10.07 -0.03 -4.60
CA SER A 68 -11.29 0.44 -3.93
C SER A 68 -11.13 1.19 -2.60
N SER A 69 -10.04 1.04 -1.84
CA SER A 69 -9.88 1.68 -0.51
C SER A 69 -9.56 3.18 -0.61
N LEU A 70 -9.01 3.59 -1.76
CA LEU A 70 -8.83 4.97 -2.21
C LEU A 70 -10.13 5.76 -2.28
N TRP A 71 -11.23 5.03 -2.42
CA TRP A 71 -12.45 5.63 -2.91
C TRP A 71 -13.26 6.21 -1.73
N ALA A 72 -13.21 5.57 -0.54
CA ALA A 72 -13.93 5.91 0.71
C ALA A 72 -13.63 7.27 1.39
N LEU A 73 -12.94 8.21 0.72
CA LEU A 73 -12.22 9.31 1.38
C LEU A 73 -12.64 10.74 0.99
N GLY A 74 -13.69 10.93 0.21
CA GLY A 74 -14.16 12.27 -0.12
C GLY A 74 -15.41 12.75 0.63
N THR A 75 -15.80 12.09 1.72
CA THR A 75 -17.06 12.41 2.42
C THR A 75 -16.95 13.19 3.72
N ALA A 76 -15.76 13.65 4.13
CA ALA A 76 -15.64 14.57 5.27
C ALA A 76 -14.30 15.35 5.30
N GLY A 77 -14.16 16.36 4.45
CA GLY A 77 -13.54 17.62 4.91
C GLY A 77 -14.68 18.48 5.47
N LEU A 78 -14.55 19.42 6.39
CA LEU A 78 -13.39 20.15 6.83
C LEU A 78 -13.86 21.21 7.83
N SER A 79 -13.21 21.34 8.99
CA SER A 79 -13.15 22.60 9.73
C SER A 79 -11.94 22.54 10.64
N PHE A 80 -10.87 23.26 10.26
CA PHE A 80 -9.81 23.66 11.17
C PHE A 80 -9.58 25.15 11.02
N GLY A 81 -9.91 25.89 12.08
CA GLY A 81 -9.43 27.25 12.32
C GLY A 81 -8.64 27.24 13.62
N THR A 82 -7.41 27.74 13.55
CA THR A 82 -6.43 27.85 14.63
C THR A 82 -6.79 28.96 15.64
N GLY A 83 -6.82 28.65 16.94
CA GLY A 83 -6.59 29.63 18.02
C GLY A 83 -7.67 29.79 19.10
N SER A 84 -7.41 29.20 20.28
CA SER A 84 -7.97 29.49 21.63
C SER A 84 -9.40 29.01 22.02
N PRO A 85 -9.68 28.75 23.33
CA PRO A 85 -10.44 27.58 23.79
C PRO A 85 -11.89 27.84 24.29
N VAL A 86 -12.64 26.72 24.42
CA VAL A 86 -13.98 26.52 25.04
C VAL A 86 -15.13 27.13 24.19
N TRP A 87 -16.16 26.41 23.72
CA TRP A 87 -17.08 25.48 24.38
C TRP A 87 -17.65 24.43 23.41
N SER A 88 -17.75 23.19 23.91
CA SER A 88 -18.54 22.10 23.34
C SER A 88 -20.02 22.29 23.66
N PHE A 89 -20.94 22.15 22.69
CA PHE A 89 -22.23 21.47 22.86
C PHE A 89 -22.69 20.92 21.51
N GLY A 90 -23.08 19.64 21.52
CA GLY A 90 -23.09 18.81 20.33
C GLY A 90 -24.41 18.66 19.60
N TYR A 91 -24.31 18.09 18.41
CA TYR A 91 -25.26 17.18 17.79
C TYR A 91 -24.43 16.20 16.93
N TRP A 92 -24.17 15.00 17.44
CA TRP A 92 -23.47 13.92 16.71
C TRP A 92 -24.41 12.72 16.62
N GLY A 93 -25.11 12.60 15.50
CA GLY A 93 -25.86 11.40 15.13
C GLY A 93 -24.97 10.37 14.43
N VAL A 94 -25.37 9.11 14.49
CA VAL A 94 -24.66 7.85 14.20
C VAL A 94 -23.92 7.72 12.84
N ALA A 95 -24.08 8.65 11.90
CA ALA A 95 -23.27 8.73 10.67
C ALA A 95 -21.95 9.51 10.87
N GLY A 96 -21.89 10.42 11.85
CA GLY A 96 -20.70 11.23 12.15
C GLY A 96 -19.57 10.46 12.84
N SER A 97 -19.82 9.32 13.49
CA SER A 97 -18.76 8.53 14.14
C SER A 97 -17.81 7.88 13.13
N PHE A 98 -18.31 7.42 11.99
CA PHE A 98 -17.52 6.68 11.00
C PHE A 98 -16.56 7.57 10.20
N ALA A 99 -16.95 8.81 9.88
CA ALA A 99 -16.07 9.80 9.27
C ALA A 99 -15.00 10.32 10.26
N LYS A 100 -15.38 10.49 11.54
CA LYS A 100 -14.48 10.89 12.63
C LYS A 100 -13.41 9.84 12.90
N ASP A 101 -13.77 8.56 12.90
CA ASP A 101 -12.82 7.47 13.11
C ASP A 101 -11.79 7.35 11.97
N ARG A 102 -12.17 7.61 10.70
CA ARG A 102 -11.21 7.55 9.58
C ARG A 102 -10.26 8.75 9.47
N MET A 103 -10.73 9.98 9.77
CA MET A 103 -9.85 11.16 9.88
C MET A 103 -8.88 11.02 11.07
N LYS A 104 -9.36 10.48 12.19
CA LYS A 104 -8.53 10.09 13.33
C LYS A 104 -7.52 9.01 12.91
N ASN A 105 -7.92 8.00 12.14
CA ASN A 105 -7.02 6.94 11.68
C ASN A 105 -5.87 7.45 10.79
N PHE A 106 -6.13 8.37 9.85
CA PHE A 106 -5.08 9.00 9.03
C PHE A 106 -4.19 9.91 9.86
N THR A 107 -4.76 10.75 10.71
CA THR A 107 -3.99 11.62 11.62
C THR A 107 -3.15 10.80 12.59
N ASP A 108 -3.70 9.70 13.12
CA ASP A 108 -2.99 8.77 13.99
C ASP A 108 -1.90 8.03 13.21
N ALA A 109 -2.11 7.67 11.94
CA ALA A 109 -1.09 7.06 11.08
C ALA A 109 0.05 8.04 10.77
N ARG A 110 -0.27 9.31 10.46
CA ARG A 110 0.73 10.39 10.29
C ARG A 110 1.53 10.60 11.59
N SER A 111 0.83 10.73 12.71
CA SER A 111 1.45 10.91 14.03
C SER A 111 2.27 9.69 14.44
N ARG A 112 1.84 8.47 14.07
CA ARG A 112 2.63 7.24 14.27
C ARG A 112 3.89 7.26 13.42
N ALA A 113 3.78 7.56 12.13
CA ALA A 113 4.93 7.67 11.23
C ALA A 113 5.96 8.69 11.77
N GLU A 114 5.49 9.84 12.25
CA GLU A 114 6.34 10.85 12.86
C GLU A 114 7.05 10.32 14.12
N ARG A 115 6.32 9.69 15.04
CA ARG A 115 6.90 9.06 16.24
C ARG A 115 7.90 7.96 15.90
N MET A 116 7.63 7.14 14.88
CA MET A 116 8.56 6.10 14.44
C MET A 116 9.83 6.71 13.82
N GLY A 117 9.71 7.81 13.07
CA GLY A 117 10.87 8.49 12.49
C GLY A 117 11.86 8.98 13.54
N VAL A 118 11.37 9.42 14.71
CA VAL A 118 12.23 9.87 15.83
C VAL A 118 13.13 8.75 16.37
N VAL A 119 12.71 7.48 16.28
CA VAL A 119 13.46 6.34 16.85
C VAL A 119 14.17 5.47 15.83
N LEU A 120 13.98 5.70 14.52
CA LEU A 120 14.50 4.86 13.45
C LEU A 120 16.02 4.65 13.54
N LEU A 121 16.80 5.73 13.62
CA LEU A 121 18.26 5.64 13.56
C LEU A 121 18.87 4.98 14.80
N GLU A 122 18.29 5.19 15.98
CA GLU A 122 18.80 4.55 17.20
C GLU A 122 18.55 3.04 17.17
N GLN A 123 17.36 2.61 16.76
CA GLN A 123 17.04 1.18 16.65
C GLN A 123 17.80 0.51 15.50
N LEU A 124 17.94 1.20 14.36
CA LEU A 124 18.72 0.69 13.23
C LEU A 124 20.19 0.50 13.62
N LYS A 125 20.77 1.42 14.39
CA LYS A 125 22.14 1.30 14.87
C LYS A 125 22.34 0.06 15.73
N GLU A 126 21.40 -0.26 16.63
CA GLU A 126 21.45 -1.49 17.42
C GLU A 126 21.41 -2.73 16.51
N TYR A 127 20.50 -2.75 15.53
CA TYR A 127 20.42 -3.84 14.57
C TYR A 127 21.71 -4.01 13.74
N LEU A 128 22.26 -2.91 13.23
CA LEU A 128 23.50 -2.93 12.43
C LEU A 128 24.70 -3.37 13.27
N ARG A 129 24.81 -2.94 14.52
CA ARG A 129 25.91 -3.39 15.40
C ARG A 129 25.92 -4.91 15.57
N ASP A 130 24.74 -5.51 15.67
CA ASP A 130 24.61 -6.93 15.99
C ASP A 130 24.66 -7.82 14.73
N ASN A 131 24.25 -7.31 13.56
CA ASN A 131 24.14 -8.10 12.32
C ASN A 131 25.12 -7.68 11.22
N HIS A 132 25.51 -6.40 11.15
CA HIS A 132 26.31 -5.82 10.08
C HIS A 132 27.25 -4.70 10.59
N PRO A 133 28.21 -5.01 11.48
CA PRO A 133 29.03 -4.02 12.19
C PRO A 133 29.92 -3.15 11.28
N GLN A 134 30.13 -3.56 10.03
CA GLN A 134 30.89 -2.84 9.01
C GLN A 134 30.12 -1.67 8.39
N ILE A 135 28.78 -1.62 8.53
CA ILE A 135 27.96 -0.54 7.96
C ILE A 135 28.10 0.72 8.81
N ASN A 136 28.57 1.79 8.18
CA ASN A 136 28.69 3.12 8.79
C ASN A 136 27.93 4.21 8.01
N THR A 137 27.50 3.89 6.78
CA THR A 137 26.81 4.80 5.88
C THR A 137 25.49 4.17 5.42
N ILE A 138 24.42 4.95 5.38
CA ILE A 138 23.09 4.47 4.97
C ILE A 138 22.47 5.40 3.93
N ASN A 139 21.64 4.81 3.06
CA ASN A 139 20.69 5.52 2.22
C ASN A 139 19.28 5.27 2.74
N LEU A 140 18.42 6.29 2.76
CA LEU A 140 17.03 6.15 3.21
C LEU A 140 16.07 6.22 2.03
N ILE A 141 15.25 5.19 1.85
CA ILE A 141 14.26 5.10 0.78
C ILE A 141 12.87 5.02 1.42
N GLY A 142 12.07 6.07 1.25
CA GLY A 142 10.76 6.19 1.88
C GLY A 142 9.63 6.27 0.86
N HIS A 143 8.64 5.39 0.96
CA HIS A 143 7.42 5.45 0.14
C HIS A 143 6.21 5.91 0.95
N SER A 144 5.40 6.84 0.45
CA SER A 144 4.14 7.27 1.11
C SER A 144 4.35 7.70 2.57
N LEU A 145 3.65 7.11 3.56
CA LEU A 145 3.89 7.33 4.99
C LEU A 145 5.30 6.94 5.45
N GLY A 146 5.97 6.00 4.77
CA GLY A 146 7.38 5.69 4.98
C GLY A 146 8.27 6.88 4.60
N GLY A 147 7.89 7.65 3.60
CA GLY A 147 8.49 8.96 3.32
C GLY A 147 8.32 9.95 4.48
N ARG A 148 7.16 9.95 5.15
CA ARG A 148 6.95 10.74 6.38
C ARG A 148 7.84 10.27 7.53
N VAL A 149 8.04 8.96 7.70
CA VAL A 149 9.00 8.40 8.67
C VAL A 149 10.39 8.96 8.40
N VAL A 150 10.86 8.89 7.14
CA VAL A 150 12.17 9.41 6.72
C VAL A 150 12.29 10.92 6.99
N ILE A 151 11.31 11.73 6.58
CA ILE A 151 11.32 13.18 6.85
C ILE A 151 11.35 13.46 8.36
N SER A 152 10.57 12.73 9.16
CA SER A 152 10.59 12.88 10.62
C SER A 152 11.95 12.48 11.21
N THR A 153 12.59 11.44 10.69
CA THR A 153 13.96 11.05 11.05
C THR A 153 14.95 12.19 10.78
N LEU A 154 14.87 12.83 9.61
CA LEU A 154 15.74 13.95 9.26
C LEU A 154 15.47 15.20 10.12
N ARG A 155 14.20 15.48 10.44
CA ARG A 155 13.81 16.56 11.37
C ARG A 155 14.36 16.34 12.79
N ALA A 156 14.44 15.09 13.23
CA ALA A 156 14.96 14.71 14.55
C ALA A 156 16.47 14.43 14.57
N PHE A 157 17.16 14.55 13.43
CA PHE A 157 18.58 14.23 13.31
C PHE A 157 19.45 15.15 14.15
N THR A 158 20.45 14.59 14.84
CA THR A 158 21.44 15.36 15.60
C THR A 158 22.85 14.93 15.20
N HIS A 159 23.80 15.86 15.16
CA HIS A 159 25.21 15.59 14.81
C HIS A 159 25.94 14.61 15.74
N LYS A 160 25.29 14.14 16.82
CA LYS A 160 25.83 13.14 17.73
C LYS A 160 25.52 11.70 17.30
N GLN A 161 24.76 11.51 16.23
CA GLN A 161 24.46 10.18 15.71
C GLN A 161 25.62 9.64 14.86
N PRO A 162 26.03 8.36 15.05
CA PRO A 162 27.23 7.81 14.42
C PRO A 162 27.02 7.30 12.98
N LEU A 163 25.77 7.19 12.50
CA LEU A 163 25.46 6.74 11.14
C LEU A 163 25.44 7.92 10.18
N ALA A 164 26.27 7.87 9.13
CA ALA A 164 26.23 8.84 8.05
C ALA A 164 25.06 8.56 7.11
N ILE A 165 24.29 9.59 6.75
CA ILE A 165 23.23 9.49 5.74
C ILE A 165 23.78 10.01 4.41
N ASN A 166 23.78 9.16 3.39
CA ASN A 166 24.26 9.49 2.05
C ASN A 166 23.11 10.00 1.18
N ASP A 167 22.44 9.14 0.41
CA ASP A 167 21.29 9.52 -0.41
C ASP A 167 19.95 9.30 0.33
N VAL A 168 18.99 10.19 0.07
CA VAL A 168 17.59 10.04 0.48
C VAL A 168 16.71 10.06 -0.77
N LEU A 169 15.92 9.01 -0.96
CA LEU A 169 14.94 8.89 -2.04
C LEU A 169 13.53 8.82 -1.45
N LEU A 170 12.71 9.82 -1.76
CA LEU A 170 11.31 9.88 -1.37
C LEU A 170 10.42 9.57 -2.57
N MET A 171 9.51 8.63 -2.42
CA MET A 171 8.59 8.18 -3.47
C MET A 171 7.16 8.42 -3.00
N ALA A 172 6.38 9.23 -3.73
CA ALA A 172 5.01 9.55 -3.35
C ALA A 172 4.87 9.99 -1.87
N ALA A 173 5.83 10.75 -1.34
CA ALA A 173 5.91 11.01 0.09
C ALA A 173 4.67 11.76 0.62
N ALA A 174 3.99 11.13 1.58
CA ALA A 174 2.76 11.64 2.18
C ALA A 174 3.08 12.59 3.35
N VAL A 175 3.80 13.67 3.07
CA VAL A 175 4.23 14.68 4.03
C VAL A 175 4.43 16.03 3.35
N GLU A 176 4.07 17.11 4.02
CA GLU A 176 4.40 18.47 3.58
C GLU A 176 5.77 18.89 4.12
N VAL A 177 6.57 19.50 3.25
CA VAL A 177 7.90 19.99 3.55
C VAL A 177 8.06 21.37 2.93
N THR A 178 8.44 22.35 3.75
CA THR A 178 8.72 23.71 3.27
C THR A 178 10.12 23.82 2.66
N PRO A 179 10.39 24.79 1.78
CA PRO A 179 11.73 25.03 1.23
C PRO A 179 12.82 25.26 2.30
N VAL A 180 12.46 25.85 3.44
CA VAL A 180 13.39 26.10 4.56
C VAL A 180 13.80 24.79 5.22
N GLU A 181 12.84 23.90 5.48
CA GLU A 181 13.12 22.56 6.01
C GLU A 181 13.93 21.73 5.02
N ALA A 182 13.58 21.78 3.73
CA ALA A 182 14.30 21.08 2.67
C ALA A 182 15.78 21.46 2.64
N ARG A 183 16.08 22.76 2.71
CA ARG A 183 17.46 23.28 2.79
C ARG A 183 18.19 22.79 4.03
N ALA A 184 17.53 22.79 5.19
CA ALA A 184 18.12 22.28 6.42
C ALA A 184 18.45 20.79 6.30
N MET A 185 17.52 19.97 5.82
CA MET A 185 17.72 18.53 5.62
C MET A 185 18.82 18.24 4.59
N ARG A 186 18.90 19.02 3.50
CA ARG A 186 19.95 18.87 2.49
C ARG A 186 21.36 18.99 3.08
N SER A 187 21.55 19.83 4.10
CA SER A 187 22.84 20.03 4.77
C SER A 187 23.29 18.86 5.65
N LEU A 188 22.37 17.94 5.97
CA LEU A 188 22.64 16.76 6.80
C LEU A 188 23.18 15.57 5.98
N LEU A 189 23.00 15.60 4.65
CA LEU A 189 23.28 14.49 3.76
C LEU A 189 24.63 14.62 3.06
N GLN A 190 25.37 13.52 2.94
CA GLN A 190 26.58 13.46 2.10
C GLN A 190 26.23 13.36 0.61
N GLY A 191 25.10 12.73 0.28
CA GLY A 191 24.61 12.49 -1.06
C GLY A 191 23.49 13.44 -1.45
N ARG A 192 22.45 12.92 -2.10
CA ARG A 192 21.34 13.67 -2.72
C ARG A 192 20.06 13.56 -1.91
N LEU A 193 19.22 14.60 -2.00
CA LEU A 193 17.86 14.62 -1.44
C LEU A 193 16.87 14.63 -2.60
N ILE A 194 16.29 13.47 -2.89
CA ILE A 194 15.53 13.21 -4.13
C ILE A 194 14.04 13.06 -3.81
N ASN A 195 13.20 13.72 -4.60
CA ASN A 195 11.74 13.58 -4.53
C ASN A 195 11.18 13.07 -5.86
N ALA A 196 10.77 11.79 -5.91
CA ALA A 196 10.01 11.22 -7.00
C ALA A 196 8.51 11.46 -6.75
N TYR A 197 7.89 12.32 -7.55
CA TYR A 197 6.50 12.78 -7.37
C TYR A 197 5.66 12.60 -8.64
N SER A 198 4.33 12.55 -8.49
CA SER A 198 3.40 12.46 -9.63
C SER A 198 2.15 13.28 -9.38
N LYS A 199 1.79 14.15 -10.33
CA LYS A 199 0.53 14.91 -10.28
C LYS A 199 -0.70 14.02 -10.46
N LYS A 200 -0.52 12.82 -11.06
CA LYS A 200 -1.57 11.81 -11.28
C LYS A 200 -1.79 10.89 -10.08
N ASP A 201 -0.97 10.99 -9.02
CA ASP A 201 -1.20 10.26 -7.77
C ASP A 201 -2.41 10.83 -7.00
N ARG A 202 -3.61 10.30 -7.30
CA ARG A 202 -4.86 10.74 -6.67
C ARG A 202 -4.96 10.37 -5.19
N THR A 203 -4.20 9.37 -4.71
CA THR A 203 -4.22 8.97 -3.29
C THR A 203 -3.80 10.09 -2.39
N LEU A 204 -2.77 10.83 -2.79
CA LEU A 204 -2.24 11.92 -1.99
C LEU A 204 -3.18 13.14 -1.94
N LEU A 205 -4.24 13.23 -2.76
CA LEU A 205 -5.31 14.24 -2.58
C LEU A 205 -6.17 13.97 -1.36
N LEU A 206 -6.23 12.72 -0.91
CA LEU A 206 -6.96 12.32 0.27
C LEU A 206 -6.20 12.69 1.55
N ASN A 207 -4.92 13.09 1.42
CA ASN A 207 -4.13 13.63 2.50
C ASN A 207 -4.54 15.09 2.77
N TRP A 208 -5.79 15.25 3.22
CA TRP A 208 -6.43 16.55 3.38
C TRP A 208 -5.63 17.46 4.34
N GLY A 209 -5.49 18.73 3.96
CA GLY A 209 -4.85 19.78 4.77
C GLY A 209 -3.34 19.88 4.64
N GLU A 210 -2.70 19.08 3.80
CA GLU A 210 -1.26 19.15 3.54
C GLU A 210 -0.96 19.12 2.03
N THR A 211 -0.04 19.97 1.61
CA THR A 211 0.49 19.94 0.24
C THR A 211 1.59 18.88 0.16
N CYS A 212 1.21 17.64 -0.16
CA CYS A 212 2.14 16.50 -0.12
C CYS A 212 3.30 16.63 -1.11
N LEU A 213 4.52 16.38 -0.62
CA LEU A 213 5.74 16.32 -1.43
C LEU A 213 5.64 15.29 -2.57
N GLY A 214 4.90 14.18 -2.36
CA GLY A 214 4.67 13.16 -3.40
C GLY A 214 3.82 13.59 -4.61
N ARG A 215 3.24 14.79 -4.60
CA ARG A 215 2.48 15.38 -5.72
C ARG A 215 3.08 16.68 -6.25
N ASN A 216 4.05 17.25 -5.54
CA ASN A 216 4.51 18.62 -5.77
C ASN A 216 6.03 18.69 -5.69
N ASP A 217 6.61 19.57 -6.48
CA ASP A 217 8.01 19.94 -6.38
C ASP A 217 8.23 20.95 -5.23
N VAL A 218 9.39 20.86 -4.59
CA VAL A 218 9.80 21.78 -3.52
C VAL A 218 11.27 22.14 -3.75
N GLU A 219 11.62 23.42 -3.59
CA GLU A 219 13.00 23.90 -3.73
C GLU A 219 13.96 23.14 -2.79
N HIS A 220 15.22 22.95 -3.20
CA HIS A 220 16.26 22.18 -2.50
C HIS A 220 16.10 20.66 -2.54
N PHE A 221 15.03 20.12 -3.13
CA PHE A 221 14.96 18.73 -3.59
C PHE A 221 15.40 18.60 -5.05
N GLU A 222 16.09 17.50 -5.37
CA GLU A 222 16.16 16.99 -6.74
C GLU A 222 14.83 16.32 -7.07
N SER A 223 13.88 17.11 -7.59
CA SER A 223 12.52 16.65 -7.87
C SER A 223 12.43 16.03 -9.27
N VAL A 224 11.90 14.81 -9.35
CA VAL A 224 11.71 14.05 -10.59
C VAL A 224 10.23 13.72 -10.72
N GLU A 225 9.59 14.22 -11.79
CA GLU A 225 8.18 13.94 -12.07
C GLU A 225 8.03 12.57 -12.74
N MET A 226 7.40 11.63 -12.04
CA MET A 226 7.07 10.30 -12.52
C MET A 226 5.77 10.36 -13.34
N ASN A 227 5.92 10.50 -14.66
CA ASN A 227 4.77 10.59 -15.57
C ASN A 227 3.92 9.32 -15.51
N ASP A 228 2.60 9.49 -15.36
CA ASP A 228 1.61 8.41 -15.34
C ASP A 228 1.73 7.43 -14.16
N PHE A 229 2.42 7.80 -13.07
CA PHE A 229 2.45 6.99 -11.85
C PHE A 229 1.23 7.27 -10.96
N GLY A 230 0.49 6.22 -10.61
CA GLY A 230 -0.37 6.14 -9.44
C GLY A 230 0.40 5.84 -8.15
N HIS A 231 -0.28 5.78 -7.01
CA HIS A 231 0.36 5.68 -5.69
C HIS A 231 1.10 4.35 -5.45
N THR A 232 0.56 3.25 -5.95
CA THR A 232 1.12 1.89 -5.81
C THR A 232 2.23 1.61 -6.82
N ASP A 233 2.19 2.29 -7.96
CA ASP A 233 3.08 2.07 -9.11
C ASP A 233 4.55 2.30 -8.75
N TYR A 234 4.85 3.18 -7.80
CA TYR A 234 6.23 3.45 -7.35
C TYR A 234 6.95 2.19 -6.86
N TRP A 235 6.21 1.29 -6.22
CA TRP A 235 6.79 0.04 -5.72
C TRP A 235 6.78 -1.06 -6.78
N GLU A 236 5.68 -1.17 -7.54
CA GLU A 236 5.56 -2.15 -8.63
C GLU A 236 6.58 -1.92 -9.75
N ARG A 237 6.88 -0.64 -10.01
CA ARG A 237 7.82 -0.15 -11.03
C ARG A 237 9.06 0.48 -10.40
N LEU A 238 9.48 -0.02 -9.23
CA LEU A 238 10.68 0.46 -8.53
C LEU A 238 11.93 0.53 -9.43
N PRO A 239 12.22 -0.42 -10.34
CA PRO A 239 13.34 -0.28 -11.29
C PRO A 239 13.29 1.01 -12.12
N GLU A 240 12.10 1.41 -12.56
CA GLU A 240 11.90 2.65 -13.34
C GLU A 240 12.12 3.88 -12.48
N VAL A 241 11.62 3.90 -11.24
CA VAL A 241 11.87 4.99 -10.29
C VAL A 241 13.37 5.17 -10.06
N LEU A 242 14.10 4.08 -9.83
CA LEU A 242 15.55 4.11 -9.61
C LEU A 242 16.31 4.59 -10.86
N ALA A 243 15.87 4.20 -12.05
CA ALA A 243 16.46 4.65 -13.31
C ALA A 243 16.22 6.15 -13.56
N GLU A 244 14.98 6.63 -13.46
CA GLU A 244 14.60 8.04 -13.68
C GLU A 244 15.25 8.98 -12.66
N THR A 245 15.33 8.55 -11.40
CA THR A 245 16.03 9.29 -10.33
C THR A 245 17.55 9.11 -10.36
N ARG A 246 18.06 8.25 -11.26
CA ARG A 246 19.47 7.85 -11.35
C ARG A 246 20.02 7.39 -10.01
N PHE A 247 19.21 6.70 -9.21
CA PHE A 247 19.61 6.20 -7.90
C PHE A 247 20.43 4.92 -8.05
N LYS A 248 21.74 5.02 -7.79
CA LYS A 248 22.69 3.89 -7.76
C LYS A 248 22.70 3.01 -9.03
N VAL A 249 22.62 3.62 -10.22
CA VAL A 249 22.68 2.90 -11.51
C VAL A 249 24.10 2.37 -11.78
N PRO A 250 24.29 1.06 -12.09
CA PRO A 250 25.59 0.51 -12.49
C PRO A 250 26.02 0.94 -13.89
N THR A 251 27.31 1.25 -14.08
CA THR A 251 27.90 1.41 -15.43
C THR A 251 28.02 0.05 -16.13
N HIS A 252 27.39 -0.09 -17.29
CA HIS A 252 27.28 -1.29 -18.14
C HIS A 252 28.55 -2.15 -18.29
N ILE A 253 28.38 -3.47 -18.18
CA ILE A 253 29.21 -4.49 -18.84
C ILE A 253 28.27 -5.35 -19.71
N SER A 254 28.59 -5.47 -20.99
CA SER A 254 27.81 -6.17 -22.02
C SER A 254 27.83 -7.70 -21.86
N PRO A 255 26.76 -8.42 -22.24
CA PRO A 255 26.72 -9.88 -22.22
C PRO A 255 27.34 -10.47 -23.50
N THR A 256 28.34 -11.33 -23.34
CA THR A 256 28.87 -12.15 -24.44
C THR A 256 28.01 -13.40 -24.62
N GLN A 257 27.71 -13.66 -25.89
CA GLN A 257 26.77 -14.64 -26.40
C GLN A 257 27.21 -16.10 -26.27
N VAL A 258 26.17 -16.94 -26.26
CA VAL A 258 26.03 -18.39 -26.47
C VAL A 258 26.89 -18.94 -27.62
N GLN A 259 27.35 -20.19 -27.48
CA GLN A 259 27.66 -21.04 -28.63
C GLN A 259 27.38 -22.54 -28.32
N GLU A 260 26.32 -23.07 -28.93
CA GLU A 260 26.20 -24.50 -29.29
C GLU A 260 26.90 -24.74 -30.63
N PRO A 261 27.33 -26.00 -30.89
CA PRO A 261 27.08 -26.54 -32.21
C PRO A 261 26.49 -27.96 -32.19
N ALA A 262 25.50 -28.14 -33.06
CA ALA A 262 24.97 -29.40 -33.54
C ALA A 262 25.96 -30.13 -34.47
N ALA A 263 25.90 -31.47 -34.50
CA ALA A 263 25.82 -32.24 -35.76
C ALA A 263 25.65 -33.75 -35.49
N THR A 264 24.60 -34.28 -36.14
CA THR A 264 24.19 -35.65 -36.44
C THR A 264 25.23 -36.52 -37.15
N VAL A 265 25.26 -37.84 -36.88
CA VAL A 265 25.48 -38.92 -37.87
C VAL A 265 24.79 -40.23 -37.43
N SER A 266 23.94 -40.80 -38.28
CA SER A 266 23.43 -42.19 -38.23
C SER A 266 24.39 -43.17 -38.93
N PRO A 267 24.25 -44.48 -38.70
CA PRO A 267 24.04 -45.34 -39.87
C PRO A 267 22.96 -46.42 -39.69
N LEU A 268 22.33 -46.71 -40.82
CA LEU A 268 21.32 -47.73 -41.09
C LEU A 268 21.99 -48.96 -41.74
N PHE A 269 21.30 -50.10 -41.63
CA PHE A 269 21.42 -51.37 -42.38
C PHE A 269 22.30 -52.50 -41.83
N ALA A 270 21.59 -53.58 -41.48
CA ALA A 270 21.99 -54.99 -41.46
C ALA A 270 21.31 -55.69 -42.67
N PRO A 271 21.37 -57.02 -42.86
CA PRO A 271 22.49 -57.99 -42.79
C PRO A 271 22.57 -58.85 -44.09
N GLU A 272 23.54 -59.76 -44.20
CA GLU A 272 23.50 -60.91 -45.13
C GLU A 272 23.60 -62.23 -44.34
N GLU A 273 22.68 -63.16 -44.60
CA GLU A 273 22.62 -64.54 -44.09
C GLU A 273 23.49 -65.49 -44.92
N PRO A 274 23.80 -66.68 -44.36
CA PRO A 274 23.77 -67.88 -45.18
C PRO A 274 23.05 -69.09 -44.58
N ASP A 275 22.40 -69.79 -45.51
CA ASP A 275 22.16 -71.23 -45.67
C ASP A 275 21.15 -71.99 -44.78
N ALA A 276 20.28 -72.68 -45.52
CA ALA A 276 19.10 -73.41 -45.10
C ALA A 276 19.42 -74.82 -44.57
N GLU A 277 19.06 -75.05 -43.32
CA GLU A 277 18.76 -76.38 -42.78
C GLU A 277 17.26 -76.46 -42.41
N HIS A 278 16.74 -77.69 -42.34
CA HIS A 278 15.31 -78.03 -42.26
C HIS A 278 14.49 -77.12 -41.33
N GLU A 279 13.55 -76.39 -41.93
CA GLU A 279 12.65 -75.45 -41.26
C GLU A 279 11.63 -76.20 -40.40
N MET A 280 11.90 -76.29 -39.09
CA MET A 280 10.87 -76.62 -38.09
C MET A 280 9.99 -75.39 -37.87
N THR A 281 8.79 -75.37 -38.46
CA THR A 281 7.82 -74.31 -38.20
C THR A 281 7.23 -74.43 -36.80
N LEU A 282 7.87 -73.79 -35.82
CA LEU A 282 7.34 -73.54 -34.49
C LEU A 282 6.44 -72.31 -34.52
N LYS A 283 5.12 -72.51 -34.36
CA LYS A 283 4.21 -71.41 -33.98
C LYS A 283 4.19 -71.32 -32.46
N LEU A 284 4.70 -70.23 -31.94
CA LEU A 284 4.80 -69.95 -30.51
C LEU A 284 3.89 -68.77 -30.20
N ASP A 285 2.74 -69.02 -29.59
CA ASP A 285 1.82 -67.97 -29.13
C ASP A 285 2.20 -67.52 -27.70
N SER A 286 2.94 -68.35 -26.95
CA SER A 286 3.56 -68.04 -25.67
C SER A 286 4.96 -68.69 -25.51
N PRO A 287 5.84 -68.16 -24.63
CA PRO A 287 7.10 -68.82 -24.28
C PRO A 287 6.92 -70.22 -23.66
N GLU A 288 5.74 -70.50 -23.08
CA GLU A 288 5.39 -71.80 -22.48
C GLU A 288 5.22 -72.89 -23.55
N ASP A 289 4.77 -72.51 -24.75
CA ASP A 289 4.55 -73.42 -25.89
C ASP A 289 5.84 -74.10 -26.35
N VAL A 290 6.99 -73.43 -26.17
CA VAL A 290 8.32 -73.97 -26.48
C VAL A 290 8.60 -75.22 -25.64
N TYR A 291 8.25 -75.17 -24.35
CA TYR A 291 8.52 -76.27 -23.42
C TYR A 291 7.61 -77.46 -23.70
N GLN A 292 6.34 -77.19 -23.98
CA GLN A 292 5.39 -78.24 -24.34
C GLN A 292 5.81 -78.95 -25.62
N HIS A 293 6.22 -78.20 -26.64
CA HIS A 293 6.65 -78.77 -27.91
C HIS A 293 7.93 -79.61 -27.78
N ILE A 294 8.94 -79.15 -27.03
CA ILE A 294 10.16 -79.94 -26.78
C ILE A 294 9.84 -81.26 -26.06
N ASN A 295 8.89 -81.22 -25.12
CA ASN A 295 8.45 -82.43 -24.42
C ASN A 295 7.71 -83.40 -25.34
N ASP A 296 6.85 -82.88 -26.23
CA ASP A 296 6.10 -83.69 -27.19
C ASP A 296 7.04 -84.37 -28.20
N GLU A 297 8.02 -83.65 -28.75
CA GLU A 297 9.04 -84.19 -29.66
C GLU A 297 9.93 -85.26 -29.00
N LEU A 298 10.36 -85.04 -27.75
CA LEU A 298 11.10 -86.06 -27.01
C LEU A 298 10.28 -87.33 -26.77
N THR A 299 8.98 -87.17 -26.56
CA THR A 299 8.05 -88.30 -26.39
C THR A 299 7.90 -89.07 -27.70
N LEU A 300 7.83 -88.38 -28.84
CA LEU A 300 7.81 -88.99 -30.17
C LEU A 300 9.10 -89.77 -30.46
N LEU A 301 10.27 -89.15 -30.25
CA LEU A 301 11.59 -89.78 -30.44
C LEU A 301 11.78 -91.06 -29.61
N ILE A 302 11.37 -91.04 -28.33
CA ILE A 302 11.43 -92.22 -27.46
C ILE A 302 10.45 -93.30 -27.94
N GLY A 303 9.28 -92.91 -28.44
CA GLY A 303 8.29 -93.80 -29.05
C GLY A 303 8.83 -94.50 -30.31
N GLU A 304 9.48 -93.78 -31.21
CA GLU A 304 10.06 -94.34 -32.44
C GLU A 304 11.22 -95.31 -32.18
N LEU A 305 12.03 -95.04 -31.15
CA LEU A 305 13.13 -95.91 -30.73
C LEU A 305 12.67 -97.24 -30.10
N SER A 306 11.38 -97.41 -29.84
CA SER A 306 10.78 -98.59 -29.22
C SER A 306 10.35 -99.68 -30.23
N GLN A 307 10.66 -99.52 -31.52
CA GLN A 307 10.29 -100.52 -32.54
C GLN A 307 11.08 -101.84 -32.42
N PRO A 308 10.40 -103.00 -32.52
CA PRO A 308 11.05 -104.30 -32.35
C PRO A 308 12.02 -104.61 -33.50
N SER A 309 13.28 -104.90 -33.16
CA SER A 309 14.32 -105.35 -34.09
C SER A 309 14.62 -106.85 -33.91
N ALA A 310 14.90 -107.54 -35.03
CA ALA A 310 15.37 -108.92 -35.05
C ALA A 310 16.88 -109.07 -34.81
N ASP A 311 17.64 -107.97 -34.86
CA ASP A 311 19.09 -107.93 -34.60
C ASP A 311 19.37 -107.63 -33.12
N GLU A 312 20.05 -108.55 -32.43
CA GLU A 312 20.35 -108.42 -31.00
C GLU A 312 21.35 -107.30 -30.67
N ALA A 313 22.28 -106.98 -31.57
CA ALA A 313 23.19 -105.85 -31.36
C ALA A 313 22.42 -104.52 -31.46
N LEU A 314 21.50 -104.41 -32.42
CA LEU A 314 20.63 -103.25 -32.57
C LEU A 314 19.67 -103.11 -31.39
N LYS A 315 19.12 -104.21 -30.89
CA LYS A 315 18.24 -104.23 -29.72
C LYS A 315 18.94 -103.77 -28.43
N GLN A 316 20.21 -104.13 -28.26
CA GLN A 316 21.01 -103.66 -27.14
C GLN A 316 21.29 -102.15 -27.26
N ALA A 317 21.64 -101.66 -28.45
CA ALA A 317 21.84 -100.24 -28.71
C ALA A 317 20.54 -99.41 -28.51
N GLN A 318 19.40 -99.92 -28.98
CA GLN A 318 18.08 -99.31 -28.76
C GLN A 318 17.73 -99.23 -27.27
N ARG A 319 17.99 -100.28 -26.49
CA ARG A 319 17.75 -100.27 -25.04
C ARG A 319 18.60 -99.25 -24.30
N GLU A 320 19.88 -99.14 -24.66
CA GLU A 320 20.78 -98.15 -24.05
C GLU A 320 20.40 -96.71 -24.44
N ALA A 321 20.06 -96.48 -25.71
CA ALA A 321 19.58 -95.19 -26.19
C ALA A 321 18.27 -94.79 -25.49
N HIS A 322 17.31 -95.71 -25.39
CA HIS A 322 16.05 -95.49 -24.69
C HIS A 322 16.28 -95.17 -23.21
N LYS A 323 17.15 -95.93 -22.53
CA LYS A 323 17.47 -95.67 -21.12
C LYS A 323 18.04 -94.26 -20.91
N ARG A 324 19.03 -93.87 -21.72
CA ARG A 324 19.65 -92.54 -21.62
C ARG A 324 18.69 -91.41 -21.97
N LEU A 325 17.87 -91.58 -23.01
CA LEU A 325 16.89 -90.57 -23.40
C LEU A 325 15.80 -90.40 -22.34
N THR A 326 15.32 -91.49 -21.72
CA THR A 326 14.36 -91.39 -20.61
C THR A 326 14.96 -90.69 -19.38
N GLU A 327 16.23 -90.97 -19.04
CA GLU A 327 16.94 -90.28 -17.96
C GLU A 327 17.08 -88.77 -18.26
N HIS A 328 17.49 -88.41 -19.48
CA HIS A 328 17.60 -87.01 -19.90
C HIS A 328 16.24 -86.30 -19.98
N GLN A 329 15.18 -86.98 -20.42
CA GLN A 329 13.81 -86.45 -20.45
C GLN A 329 13.33 -86.12 -19.03
N ALA A 330 13.56 -87.01 -18.05
CA ALA A 330 13.17 -86.76 -16.67
C ALA A 330 13.92 -85.56 -16.06
N ILE A 331 15.21 -85.40 -16.38
CA ILE A 331 16.00 -84.24 -15.93
C ILE A 331 15.50 -82.96 -16.60
N LEU A 332 15.24 -82.98 -17.91
CA LEU A 332 14.76 -81.83 -18.64
C LEU A 332 13.39 -81.37 -18.13
N LEU A 333 12.44 -82.29 -17.96
CA LEU A 333 11.10 -81.99 -17.41
C LEU A 333 11.18 -81.28 -16.07
N LYS A 334 12.07 -81.75 -15.18
CA LYS A 334 12.30 -81.10 -13.89
C LYS A 334 12.83 -79.67 -14.05
N ARG A 335 13.78 -79.45 -14.97
CA ARG A 335 14.37 -78.13 -15.24
C ARG A 335 13.37 -77.16 -15.87
N LEU A 336 12.52 -77.65 -16.77
CA LEU A 336 11.48 -76.85 -17.39
C LEU A 336 10.43 -76.39 -16.37
N ALA A 337 9.99 -77.28 -15.48
CA ALA A 337 9.09 -76.92 -14.39
C ALA A 337 9.71 -75.91 -13.41
N GLU A 338 11.01 -76.07 -13.08
CA GLU A 338 11.76 -75.08 -12.29
C GLU A 338 11.81 -73.71 -12.99
N LEU A 339 12.00 -73.68 -14.31
CA LEU A 339 12.08 -72.44 -15.08
C LEU A 339 10.72 -71.75 -15.19
N GLU A 340 9.65 -72.50 -15.44
CA GLU A 340 8.28 -72.00 -15.51
C GLU A 340 7.85 -71.35 -14.18
N GLN A 341 8.16 -71.98 -13.04
CA GLN A 341 7.83 -71.46 -11.72
C GLN A 341 8.57 -70.15 -11.37
N ASN A 342 9.77 -69.95 -11.90
CA ASN A 342 10.66 -68.84 -11.50
C ASN A 342 10.73 -67.71 -12.54
N ALA A 343 10.08 -67.85 -13.68
CA ALA A 343 10.14 -66.86 -14.75
C ALA A 343 8.90 -65.96 -14.76
N GLU A 344 9.11 -64.64 -14.74
CA GLU A 344 8.03 -63.63 -14.77
C GLU A 344 7.67 -63.24 -16.22
N TRP A 345 7.09 -64.17 -16.99
CA TRP A 345 6.77 -63.93 -18.41
C TRP A 345 5.68 -62.87 -18.65
N ASN A 346 4.83 -62.62 -17.65
CA ASN A 346 3.72 -61.67 -17.74
C ASN A 346 4.09 -60.25 -17.25
N THR A 347 5.31 -60.05 -16.75
CA THR A 347 5.73 -58.79 -16.14
C THR A 347 6.87 -58.19 -16.94
N PHE A 348 6.55 -57.13 -17.69
CA PHE A 348 7.57 -56.35 -18.40
C PHE A 348 8.12 -55.26 -17.47
N THR A 349 9.36 -55.45 -16.99
CA THR A 349 10.01 -54.50 -16.08
C THR A 349 10.81 -53.46 -16.84
N ILE A 350 10.49 -52.18 -16.62
CA ILE A 350 11.27 -51.04 -17.14
C ILE A 350 11.97 -50.37 -15.96
N ALA A 351 13.30 -50.27 -16.01
CA ALA A 351 14.11 -49.60 -15.00
C ALA A 351 14.66 -48.27 -15.53
N PHE A 352 14.46 -47.19 -14.77
CA PHE A 352 14.98 -45.86 -15.09
C PHE A 352 16.19 -45.53 -14.21
N TYR A 353 17.33 -45.26 -14.85
CA TYR A 353 18.59 -44.92 -14.19
C TYR A 353 18.92 -43.43 -14.40
N GLY A 354 19.50 -42.78 -13.38
CA GLY A 354 19.90 -41.37 -13.46
C GLY A 354 20.11 -40.74 -12.09
N GLU A 355 20.73 -39.56 -12.03
CA GLU A 355 21.04 -38.82 -10.80
C GLU A 355 19.80 -38.19 -10.14
N THR A 356 19.92 -37.78 -8.87
CA THR A 356 18.83 -37.08 -8.16
C THR A 356 18.46 -35.79 -8.89
N GLY A 357 17.17 -35.59 -9.14
CA GLY A 357 16.68 -34.42 -9.88
C GLY A 357 16.60 -34.60 -11.40
N ALA A 358 17.09 -35.70 -11.97
CA ALA A 358 17.04 -35.97 -13.42
C ALA A 358 15.63 -36.31 -13.99
N GLY A 359 14.55 -36.08 -13.22
CA GLY A 359 13.17 -36.28 -13.70
C GLY A 359 12.64 -37.71 -13.70
N LYS A 360 13.38 -38.69 -13.13
CA LYS A 360 12.96 -40.10 -13.09
C LYS A 360 11.56 -40.31 -12.50
N SER A 361 11.27 -39.66 -11.36
CA SER A 361 9.96 -39.76 -10.69
C SER A 361 8.83 -39.21 -11.56
N THR A 362 9.08 -38.13 -12.30
CA THR A 362 8.11 -37.55 -13.24
C THR A 362 7.80 -38.50 -14.39
N LEU A 363 8.83 -39.16 -14.92
CA LEU A 363 8.68 -40.11 -16.03
C LEU A 363 7.89 -41.35 -15.58
N ILE A 364 8.22 -41.91 -14.41
CA ILE A 364 7.47 -43.01 -13.79
C ILE A 364 6.00 -42.59 -13.62
N GLU A 365 5.74 -41.43 -13.03
CA GLU A 365 4.39 -40.94 -12.79
C GLU A 365 3.61 -40.72 -14.09
N THR A 366 4.27 -40.21 -15.13
CA THR A 366 3.67 -40.03 -16.47
C THR A 366 3.26 -41.38 -17.08
N LEU A 367 4.13 -42.39 -16.99
CA LEU A 367 3.81 -43.72 -17.50
C LEU A 367 2.66 -44.36 -16.72
N ARG A 368 2.62 -44.21 -15.40
CA ARG A 368 1.50 -44.69 -14.56
C ARG A 368 0.17 -44.10 -14.98
N ILE A 369 0.15 -42.81 -15.35
CA ILE A 369 -1.05 -42.13 -15.87
C ILE A 369 -1.41 -42.63 -17.29
N LEU A 370 -0.44 -42.66 -18.21
CA LEU A 370 -0.68 -43.05 -19.61
C LEU A 370 -1.13 -44.51 -19.75
N LEU A 371 -0.57 -45.40 -18.92
CA LEU A 371 -0.94 -46.81 -18.83
C LEU A 371 -2.18 -47.05 -17.97
N GLN A 372 -2.84 -45.97 -17.51
CA GLN A 372 -4.11 -46.04 -16.81
C GLN A 372 -4.08 -46.91 -15.56
N GLU A 373 -3.04 -46.77 -14.73
CA GLU A 373 -2.94 -47.51 -13.49
C GLU A 373 -4.20 -47.26 -12.62
N PRO A 374 -4.84 -48.31 -12.06
CA PRO A 374 -6.09 -48.17 -11.31
C PRO A 374 -6.02 -47.17 -10.15
N SER A 375 -4.87 -47.10 -9.47
CA SER A 375 -4.66 -46.15 -8.37
C SER A 375 -4.67 -44.68 -8.85
N LYS A 376 -4.15 -44.41 -10.05
CA LYS A 376 -4.13 -43.08 -10.66
C LYS A 376 -5.48 -42.69 -11.22
N GLN A 377 -6.23 -43.63 -11.79
CA GLN A 377 -7.60 -43.40 -12.20
C GLN A 377 -8.50 -43.03 -11.00
N ALA A 378 -8.39 -43.79 -9.89
CA ALA A 378 -9.12 -43.49 -8.67
C ALA A 378 -8.78 -42.09 -8.11
N SER A 379 -7.48 -41.73 -8.12
CA SER A 379 -7.03 -40.39 -7.71
C SER A 379 -7.57 -39.27 -8.62
N GLN A 380 -7.58 -39.47 -9.94
CA GLN A 380 -8.15 -38.50 -10.90
C GLN A 380 -9.66 -38.34 -10.74
N GLN A 381 -10.37 -39.43 -10.46
CA GLN A 381 -11.82 -39.40 -10.24
C GLN A 381 -12.15 -38.68 -8.92
N ALA A 382 -11.45 -39.01 -7.83
CA ALA A 382 -11.60 -38.30 -6.56
C ALA A 382 -11.32 -36.79 -6.69
N PHE A 383 -10.28 -36.42 -7.45
CA PHE A 383 -10.00 -35.03 -7.77
C PHE A 383 -11.12 -34.36 -8.58
N SER A 384 -11.72 -35.07 -9.54
CA SER A 384 -12.82 -34.55 -10.35
C SER A 384 -14.09 -34.33 -9.54
N GLU A 385 -14.42 -35.26 -8.64
CA GLU A 385 -15.54 -35.16 -7.70
C GLU A 385 -15.36 -33.97 -6.74
N LEU A 386 -14.15 -33.79 -6.19
CA LEU A 386 -13.81 -32.62 -5.38
C LEU A 386 -13.95 -31.31 -6.19
N ARG A 387 -13.46 -31.29 -7.43
CA ARG A 387 -13.56 -30.12 -8.30
C ARG A 387 -15.02 -29.72 -8.58
N GLU A 388 -15.90 -30.69 -8.77
CA GLU A 388 -17.34 -30.45 -8.93
C GLU A 388 -17.99 -29.99 -7.62
N GLN A 389 -17.69 -30.66 -6.50
CA GLN A 389 -18.22 -30.33 -5.17
C GLN A 389 -17.93 -28.87 -4.78
N TYR A 390 -16.71 -28.40 -5.04
CA TYR A 390 -16.30 -27.02 -4.73
C TYR A 390 -16.55 -26.03 -5.87
N GLY A 391 -17.14 -26.47 -6.98
CA GLY A 391 -17.45 -25.60 -8.12
C GLY A 391 -16.22 -24.93 -8.74
N LEU A 392 -15.04 -25.58 -8.65
CA LEU A 392 -13.74 -25.11 -9.14
C LEU A 392 -13.59 -25.30 -10.66
N SER A 393 -14.62 -24.93 -11.42
CA SER A 393 -14.54 -24.92 -12.88
C SER A 393 -13.87 -23.63 -13.36
N GLU A 394 -13.16 -23.73 -14.50
CA GLU A 394 -12.54 -22.59 -15.15
C GLU A 394 -13.57 -21.48 -15.44
N ASP A 395 -14.78 -21.85 -15.87
CA ASP A 395 -15.89 -20.91 -16.11
C ASP A 395 -16.36 -20.17 -14.84
N ASN A 396 -16.34 -20.83 -13.69
CA ASN A 396 -16.73 -20.20 -12.42
C ASN A 396 -15.66 -19.25 -11.91
N LEU A 397 -14.38 -19.64 -12.03
CA LEU A 397 -13.24 -18.79 -11.69
C LEU A 397 -13.18 -17.55 -12.60
N GLN A 398 -13.39 -17.72 -13.91
CA GLN A 398 -13.46 -16.60 -14.86
C GLN A 398 -14.63 -15.66 -14.56
N ARG A 399 -15.83 -16.19 -14.27
CA ARG A 399 -16.99 -15.37 -13.87
C ARG A 399 -16.72 -14.61 -12.57
N LEU A 400 -16.08 -15.25 -11.59
CA LEU A 400 -15.72 -14.60 -10.33
C LEU A 400 -14.70 -13.47 -10.57
N GLN A 401 -13.69 -13.71 -11.41
CA GLN A 401 -12.71 -12.70 -11.78
C GLN A 401 -13.36 -11.51 -12.51
N GLN A 402 -14.23 -11.75 -13.50
CA GLN A 402 -14.96 -10.68 -14.19
C GLN A 402 -15.81 -9.84 -13.22
N ARG A 403 -16.43 -10.46 -12.21
CA ARG A 403 -17.19 -9.73 -11.18
C ARG A 403 -16.29 -8.87 -10.31
N ILE A 404 -15.10 -9.35 -9.94
CA ILE A 404 -14.12 -8.55 -9.21
C ILE A 404 -13.70 -7.34 -10.05
N GLU A 405 -13.34 -7.54 -11.31
CA GLU A 405 -12.93 -6.48 -12.23
C GLU A 405 -14.04 -5.43 -12.46
N LEU A 406 -15.30 -5.86 -12.62
CA LEU A 406 -16.44 -4.94 -12.71
C LEU A 406 -16.64 -4.13 -11.43
N THR A 407 -16.46 -4.76 -10.27
CA THR A 407 -16.61 -4.10 -8.97
C THR A 407 -15.47 -3.10 -8.74
N GLU A 408 -14.25 -3.42 -9.18
CA GLU A 408 -13.11 -2.50 -9.21
C GLU A 408 -13.38 -1.29 -10.10
N ALA A 409 -13.91 -1.50 -11.31
CA ALA A 409 -14.27 -0.43 -12.23
C ALA A 409 -15.32 0.49 -11.62
N ARG A 410 -16.38 -0.07 -11.01
CA ARG A 410 -17.41 0.73 -10.34
C ARG A 410 -16.84 1.50 -9.14
N LEU A 411 -15.98 0.86 -8.37
CA LEU A 411 -15.27 1.53 -7.28
C LEU A 411 -14.45 2.68 -7.82
N SER A 412 -13.79 2.55 -8.98
CA SER A 412 -13.06 3.62 -9.68
C SER A 412 -13.93 4.67 -10.39
N GLU A 413 -15.24 4.49 -10.49
CA GLU A 413 -16.14 5.56 -10.96
C GLU A 413 -16.57 6.44 -9.79
N LEU A 414 -16.93 5.83 -8.65
CA LEU A 414 -17.55 6.51 -7.50
C LEU A 414 -16.74 7.65 -6.87
N THR A 415 -15.43 7.70 -7.06
CA THR A 415 -14.52 8.76 -6.56
C THR A 415 -13.96 9.65 -7.63
N GLN A 416 -14.23 9.33 -8.89
CA GLN A 416 -14.21 10.31 -9.93
C GLN A 416 -15.41 11.20 -9.69
N GLU A 417 -16.59 10.60 -9.46
CA GLU A 417 -17.79 11.32 -9.02
C GLU A 417 -17.54 12.09 -7.71
N LEU A 418 -16.92 11.46 -6.70
CA LEU A 418 -16.62 12.15 -5.43
C LEU A 418 -15.61 13.29 -5.60
N SER A 419 -14.52 13.08 -6.34
CA SER A 419 -13.53 14.13 -6.61
C SER A 419 -14.13 15.28 -7.42
N ALA A 420 -14.99 14.98 -8.40
CA ALA A 420 -15.70 15.97 -9.19
C ALA A 420 -16.69 16.75 -8.33
N THR A 421 -17.35 16.07 -7.38
CA THR A 421 -18.26 16.70 -6.41
C THR A 421 -17.50 17.67 -5.52
N LEU A 422 -16.35 17.27 -4.95
CA LEU A 422 -15.50 18.15 -4.16
C LEU A 422 -15.01 19.36 -4.96
N GLN A 423 -14.53 19.14 -6.19
CA GLN A 423 -14.10 20.21 -7.09
C GLN A 423 -15.24 21.18 -7.43
N ARG A 424 -16.47 20.69 -7.55
CA ARG A 424 -17.65 21.53 -7.83
C ARG A 424 -17.99 22.47 -6.68
N TYR A 425 -17.82 22.03 -5.43
CA TYR A 425 -18.13 22.84 -4.24
C TYR A 425 -16.96 23.72 -3.76
N GLU A 426 -15.76 23.52 -4.27
CA GLU A 426 -14.57 24.30 -3.89
C GLU A 426 -14.69 25.80 -4.28
N PRO A 427 -15.05 26.19 -5.52
CA PRO A 427 -15.23 27.60 -5.88
C PRO A 427 -16.29 28.35 -5.05
N PRO A 428 -17.55 27.86 -4.89
CA PRO A 428 -18.55 28.58 -4.13
C PRO A 428 -18.20 28.67 -2.64
N HIS A 429 -17.52 27.66 -2.08
CA HIS A 429 -17.01 27.72 -0.71
C HIS A 429 -15.97 28.84 -0.55
N ARG A 430 -15.00 28.91 -1.48
CA ARG A 430 -13.95 29.94 -1.45
C ARG A 430 -14.54 31.35 -1.61
N GLU A 431 -15.51 31.51 -2.50
CA GLU A 431 -16.20 32.78 -2.72
C GLU A 431 -16.98 33.23 -1.47
N ALA A 432 -17.76 32.33 -0.87
CA ALA A 432 -18.52 32.61 0.35
C ALA A 432 -17.60 32.93 1.54
N GLN A 433 -16.50 32.19 1.70
CA GLN A 433 -15.50 32.46 2.73
C GLN A 433 -14.84 33.84 2.53
N SER A 434 -14.43 34.14 1.29
CA SER A 434 -13.84 35.45 0.97
C SER A 434 -14.82 36.60 1.22
N ALA A 435 -16.11 36.41 0.92
CA ALA A 435 -17.13 37.42 1.20
C ALA A 435 -17.29 37.67 2.71
N LEU A 436 -17.28 36.60 3.52
CA LEU A 436 -17.33 36.69 4.98
C LEU A 436 -16.08 37.41 5.54
N ASP A 437 -14.89 37.05 5.05
CA ASP A 437 -13.63 37.69 5.48
C ASP A 437 -13.60 39.18 5.12
N GLN A 438 -14.09 39.55 3.93
CA GLN A 438 -14.22 40.95 3.52
C GLN A 438 -15.26 41.71 4.35
N ALA A 439 -16.39 41.10 4.71
CA ALA A 439 -17.38 41.70 5.60
C ALA A 439 -16.79 41.92 7.01
N ASN A 440 -16.05 40.95 7.53
CA ASN A 440 -15.36 41.06 8.81
C ASN A 440 -14.32 42.18 8.82
N ALA A 441 -13.51 42.29 7.76
CA ALA A 441 -12.52 43.36 7.63
C ALA A 441 -13.18 44.74 7.56
N ARG A 442 -14.25 44.90 6.77
CA ARG A 442 -15.03 46.16 6.67
C ARG A 442 -15.64 46.55 8.01
N SER A 443 -16.26 45.59 8.71
CA SER A 443 -16.85 45.80 10.04
C SER A 443 -15.82 46.24 11.08
N SER A 444 -14.64 45.61 11.07
CA SER A 444 -13.54 45.96 11.97
C SER A 444 -13.01 47.37 11.72
N ASP A 445 -12.76 47.75 10.45
CA ASP A 445 -12.29 49.10 10.10
C ASP A 445 -13.31 50.18 10.48
N LEU A 446 -14.59 49.94 10.20
CA LEU A 446 -15.66 50.88 10.54
C LEU A 446 -15.83 51.04 12.06
N THR A 447 -15.79 49.93 12.81
CA THR A 447 -15.84 49.94 14.28
C THR A 447 -14.66 50.70 14.87
N GLN A 448 -13.46 50.52 14.33
CA GLN A 448 -12.27 51.23 14.80
C GLN A 448 -12.37 52.75 14.54
N ARG A 449 -12.82 53.16 13.35
CA ARG A 449 -12.96 54.59 13.00
C ARG A 449 -14.02 55.29 13.84
N LEU A 450 -15.20 54.69 13.96
CA LEU A 450 -16.29 55.25 14.77
C LEU A 450 -15.95 55.19 16.26
N GLY A 451 -15.29 54.14 16.73
CA GLY A 451 -14.79 54.04 18.10
C GLY A 451 -13.83 55.18 18.47
N HIS A 452 -12.84 55.44 17.61
CA HIS A 452 -11.92 56.58 17.81
C HIS A 452 -12.65 57.93 17.78
N THR A 453 -13.62 58.10 16.88
CA THR A 453 -14.42 59.34 16.82
C THR A 453 -15.27 59.52 18.08
N LEU A 454 -15.85 58.44 18.59
CA LEU A 454 -16.61 58.44 19.84
C LEU A 454 -15.71 58.81 21.03
N GLU A 455 -14.51 58.24 21.13
CA GLU A 455 -13.53 58.54 22.18
C GLU A 455 -13.16 60.04 22.18
N GLN A 456 -12.96 60.63 20.99
CA GLN A 456 -12.73 62.07 20.86
C GLN A 456 -13.92 62.90 21.37
N HIS A 457 -15.16 62.50 21.04
CA HIS A 457 -16.36 63.19 21.51
C HIS A 457 -16.60 63.00 23.01
N GLU A 458 -16.26 61.85 23.58
CA GLU A 458 -16.28 61.60 25.02
C GLU A 458 -15.30 62.51 25.76
N GLN A 459 -14.09 62.70 25.20
CA GLN A 459 -13.11 63.60 25.76
C GLN A 459 -13.57 65.07 25.69
N LEU A 460 -14.15 65.50 24.56
CA LEU A 460 -14.74 66.84 24.43
C LEU A 460 -15.88 67.06 25.42
N HIS A 461 -16.75 66.06 25.62
CA HIS A 461 -17.80 66.09 26.61
C HIS A 461 -17.24 66.21 28.03
N ALA A 462 -16.22 65.42 28.38
CA ALA A 462 -15.56 65.50 29.68
C ALA A 462 -14.96 66.88 29.94
N ASN A 463 -14.23 67.44 28.96
CA ASN A 463 -13.65 68.77 29.06
C ASN A 463 -14.73 69.87 29.21
N ALA A 464 -15.85 69.76 28.50
CA ALA A 464 -16.96 70.70 28.62
C ALA A 464 -17.64 70.61 29.99
N LEU A 465 -17.79 69.40 30.53
CA LEU A 465 -18.33 69.15 31.85
C LEU A 465 -17.42 69.74 32.95
N ASP A 466 -16.11 69.53 32.83
CA ASP A 466 -15.11 70.12 33.73
C ASP A 466 -15.12 71.66 33.67
N ALA A 467 -15.26 72.25 32.49
CA ALA A 467 -15.38 73.70 32.34
C ALA A 467 -16.64 74.26 33.03
N VAL A 468 -17.79 73.58 32.88
CA VAL A 468 -19.05 73.96 33.56
C VAL A 468 -18.90 73.84 35.07
N THR A 469 -18.37 72.73 35.58
CA THR A 469 -18.19 72.51 37.02
C THR A 469 -17.19 73.50 37.63
N HIS A 470 -16.10 73.81 36.93
CA HIS A 470 -15.12 74.80 37.35
C HIS A 470 -15.71 76.22 37.42
N LEU A 471 -16.45 76.65 36.38
CA LEU A 471 -17.10 77.97 36.36
C LEU A 471 -18.19 78.08 37.44
N GLN A 472 -18.92 77.00 37.73
CA GLN A 472 -19.87 76.94 38.85
C GLN A 472 -19.17 77.12 40.20
N ALA A 473 -18.03 76.46 40.41
CA ALA A 473 -17.23 76.60 41.63
C ALA A 473 -16.69 78.02 41.81
N LEU A 474 -16.12 78.62 40.76
CA LEU A 474 -15.63 80.01 40.77
C LEU A 474 -16.75 81.03 41.03
N LEU A 475 -17.93 80.82 40.45
CA LEU A 475 -19.10 81.66 40.70
C LEU A 475 -19.59 81.54 42.15
N ALA A 476 -19.58 80.34 42.73
CA ALA A 476 -19.93 80.14 44.13
C ALA A 476 -18.93 80.85 45.07
N GLU A 477 -17.64 80.77 44.78
CA GLU A 477 -16.57 81.43 45.53
C GLU A 477 -16.62 82.97 45.41
N ARG A 478 -16.89 83.50 44.22
CA ARG A 478 -17.07 84.96 44.04
C ARG A 478 -18.35 85.48 44.69
N LYS A 479 -19.44 84.72 44.67
CA LYS A 479 -20.70 85.11 45.32
C LYS A 479 -20.57 85.15 46.85
N SER A 480 -19.74 84.29 47.44
CA SER A 480 -19.47 84.29 48.88
C SER A 480 -18.52 85.40 49.34
N THR A 481 -17.62 85.87 48.47
CA THR A 481 -16.60 86.90 48.78
C THR A 481 -16.98 88.35 48.36
N ALA A 482 -18.11 88.56 47.67
CA ALA A 482 -18.50 89.86 47.12
C ALA A 482 -18.99 90.89 48.17
N SER A 483 -18.53 92.14 48.03
CA SER A 483 -18.93 93.28 48.88
C SER A 483 -20.35 93.79 48.60
N LEU A 484 -20.95 94.54 49.53
CA LEU A 484 -22.33 95.06 49.43
C LEU A 484 -22.59 95.91 48.16
N TRP A 485 -21.60 96.67 47.69
CA TRP A 485 -21.69 97.45 46.44
C TRP A 485 -21.59 96.59 45.19
N GLN A 486 -20.79 95.51 45.21
CA GLN A 486 -20.71 94.54 44.11
C GLN A 486 -22.02 93.75 43.96
N LYS A 487 -22.68 93.41 45.07
CA LYS A 487 -24.01 92.76 45.06
C LYS A 487 -25.09 93.66 44.44
N LEU A 488 -25.00 94.98 44.59
CA LEU A 488 -25.93 95.94 43.99
C LEU A 488 -25.69 96.10 42.47
N LEU A 489 -24.43 96.17 42.04
CA LEU A 489 -24.03 96.24 40.62
C LEU A 489 -24.40 94.97 39.83
N ASN A 490 -24.22 93.80 40.44
CA ASN A 490 -24.58 92.50 39.85
C ASN A 490 -26.10 92.32 39.65
N ARG A 491 -26.93 93.19 40.23
CA ARG A 491 -28.39 93.18 40.03
C ARG A 491 -28.81 93.85 38.71
N PHE A 492 -27.95 94.70 38.14
CA PHE A 492 -28.21 95.45 36.91
C PHE A 492 -27.32 95.02 35.74
N ARG A 493 -26.23 94.28 35.96
CA ARG A 493 -25.37 93.70 34.91
C ARG A 493 -24.96 92.26 35.26
N LYS A 494 -25.11 91.33 34.31
CA LYS A 494 -24.63 89.95 34.43
C LYS A 494 -23.10 89.94 34.57
N MET A 495 -22.58 89.10 35.45
CA MET A 495 -21.12 88.95 35.58
C MET A 495 -20.54 88.25 34.34
N PRO A 496 -19.30 88.58 33.93
CA PRO A 496 -18.62 87.91 32.82
C PRO A 496 -18.62 86.39 32.98
N GLU A 497 -18.44 85.91 34.21
CA GLU A 497 -18.40 84.48 34.54
C GLU A 497 -19.78 83.80 34.41
N GLU A 498 -20.90 84.53 34.60
CA GLU A 498 -22.25 84.00 34.36
C GLU A 498 -22.57 83.88 32.87
N ILE A 499 -22.02 84.78 32.04
CA ILE A 499 -22.11 84.69 30.57
C ILE A 499 -21.26 83.52 30.06
N GLN A 500 -20.04 83.37 30.58
CA GLN A 500 -19.16 82.24 30.27
C GLN A 500 -19.75 80.90 30.71
N LEU A 501 -20.43 80.84 31.87
CA LEU A 501 -21.14 79.64 32.31
C LEU A 501 -22.28 79.27 31.34
N GLY A 502 -23.04 80.25 30.86
CA GLY A 502 -24.07 80.02 29.83
C GLY A 502 -23.48 79.41 28.57
N GLN A 503 -22.40 80.00 28.04
CA GLN A 503 -21.68 79.50 26.87
C GLN A 503 -21.10 78.09 27.08
N ALA A 504 -20.54 77.81 28.27
CA ALA A 504 -20.01 76.50 28.62
C ALA A 504 -21.13 75.45 28.75
N THR A 505 -22.31 75.84 29.25
CA THR A 505 -23.48 74.96 29.35
C THR A 505 -24.05 74.62 27.98
N ASP A 506 -24.10 75.60 27.07
CA ASP A 506 -24.50 75.38 25.68
C ASP A 506 -23.49 74.46 24.97
N ALA A 507 -22.20 74.67 25.19
CA ALA A 507 -21.12 73.81 24.66
C ALA A 507 -21.20 72.37 25.21
N LEU A 508 -21.48 72.19 26.51
CA LEU A 508 -21.72 70.87 27.09
C LEU A 508 -22.92 70.18 26.45
N THR A 509 -24.04 70.89 26.30
CA THR A 509 -25.25 70.33 25.67
C THR A 509 -24.97 69.88 24.22
N ALA A 510 -24.24 70.68 23.45
CA ALA A 510 -23.81 70.33 22.10
C ALA A 510 -22.86 69.12 22.07
N ALA A 511 -21.90 69.06 23.01
CA ALA A 511 -20.97 67.94 23.13
C ALA A 511 -21.67 66.63 23.53
N THR A 512 -22.64 66.68 24.47
CA THR A 512 -23.48 65.53 24.84
C THR A 512 -24.29 65.03 23.66
N ALA A 513 -24.96 65.92 22.93
CA ALA A 513 -25.74 65.54 21.75
C ALA A 513 -24.87 64.89 20.66
N THR A 514 -23.67 65.41 20.42
CA THR A 514 -22.73 64.87 19.43
C THR A 514 -22.18 63.50 19.83
N ARG A 515 -21.81 63.32 21.11
CA ARG A 515 -21.39 62.03 21.67
C ARG A 515 -22.50 60.99 21.53
N ASP A 516 -23.70 61.32 21.98
CA ASP A 516 -24.84 60.39 22.00
C ASP A 516 -25.26 60.01 20.58
N SER A 517 -25.24 60.96 19.64
CA SER A 517 -25.48 60.68 18.21
C SER A 517 -24.42 59.73 17.64
N THR A 518 -23.14 59.95 17.95
CA THR A 518 -22.03 59.10 17.44
C THR A 518 -22.11 57.69 18.03
N ALA A 519 -22.43 57.58 19.32
CA ALA A 519 -22.65 56.29 19.99
C ALA A 519 -23.84 55.52 19.37
N ALA A 520 -24.93 56.22 19.06
CA ALA A 520 -26.08 55.62 18.38
C ALA A 520 -25.73 55.13 16.98
N THR A 521 -24.98 55.92 16.19
CA THR A 521 -24.50 55.51 14.86
C THR A 521 -23.58 54.29 14.93
N LEU A 522 -22.63 54.25 15.89
CA LEU A 522 -21.77 53.09 16.10
C LEU A 522 -22.57 51.82 16.41
N ALA A 523 -23.55 51.92 17.32
CA ALA A 523 -24.39 50.79 17.70
C ALA A 523 -25.24 50.28 16.52
N GLU A 524 -25.78 51.19 15.71
CA GLU A 524 -26.57 50.84 14.52
C GLU A 524 -25.72 50.12 13.46
N GLU A 525 -24.53 50.63 13.18
CA GLU A 525 -23.63 50.03 12.19
C GLU A 525 -23.07 48.67 12.66
N GLN A 526 -22.76 48.53 13.96
CA GLN A 526 -22.41 47.23 14.53
C GLN A 526 -23.55 46.21 14.39
N HIS A 527 -24.79 46.63 14.62
CA HIS A 527 -25.95 45.76 14.47
C HIS A 527 -26.15 45.34 13.00
N LYS A 528 -26.01 46.26 12.04
CA LYS A 528 -26.07 45.95 10.60
C LYS A 528 -24.96 44.96 10.19
N ALA A 529 -23.73 45.19 10.64
CA ALA A 529 -22.61 44.31 10.33
C ALA A 529 -22.81 42.89 10.89
N GLN A 530 -23.31 42.76 12.12
CA GLN A 530 -23.66 41.46 12.71
C GLN A 530 -24.75 40.73 11.93
N GLN A 531 -25.75 41.47 11.40
CA GLN A 531 -26.77 40.86 10.55
C GLN A 531 -26.20 40.38 9.22
N GLU A 532 -25.35 41.16 8.56
CA GLU A 532 -24.66 40.77 7.32
C GLU A 532 -23.80 39.52 7.55
N GLN A 533 -23.01 39.48 8.63
CA GLN A 533 -22.20 38.33 9.01
C GLN A 533 -23.05 37.06 9.18
N ARG A 534 -24.15 37.13 9.93
CA ARG A 534 -25.05 35.97 10.13
C ARG A 534 -25.66 35.44 8.83
N VAL A 535 -25.91 36.32 7.86
CA VAL A 535 -26.42 35.91 6.54
C VAL A 535 -25.32 35.17 5.76
N LEU A 536 -24.10 35.71 5.73
CA LEU A 536 -22.96 35.09 5.05
C LEU A 536 -22.55 33.76 5.68
N GLU A 537 -22.53 33.68 7.02
CA GLU A 537 -22.30 32.44 7.77
C GLU A 537 -23.34 31.37 7.45
N ARG A 538 -24.62 31.76 7.32
CA ARG A 538 -25.69 30.83 6.92
C ARG A 538 -25.46 30.31 5.50
N GLN A 539 -25.13 31.19 4.55
CA GLN A 539 -24.84 30.79 3.17
C GLN A 539 -23.65 29.83 3.09
N LEU A 540 -22.57 30.11 3.82
CA LEU A 540 -21.41 29.22 3.90
C LEU A 540 -21.80 27.86 4.50
N GLY A 541 -22.62 27.88 5.57
CA GLY A 541 -23.14 26.66 6.20
C GLY A 541 -24.01 25.82 5.26
N GLU A 542 -24.85 26.43 4.43
CA GLU A 542 -25.67 25.74 3.43
C GLU A 542 -24.83 25.08 2.34
N ILE A 543 -23.77 25.76 1.85
CA ILE A 543 -22.83 25.21 0.87
C ILE A 543 -22.12 23.98 1.47
N VAL A 544 -21.62 24.09 2.70
CA VAL A 544 -20.96 23.00 3.42
C VAL A 544 -21.91 21.82 3.64
N ALA A 545 -23.13 22.07 4.14
CA ALA A 545 -24.11 21.02 4.39
C ALA A 545 -24.50 20.26 3.11
N THR A 546 -24.71 20.99 2.02
CA THR A 546 -25.08 20.40 0.72
C THR A 546 -23.94 19.55 0.15
N ARG A 547 -22.68 20.05 0.26
CA ARG A 547 -21.49 19.27 -0.11
C ARG A 547 -21.42 17.98 0.71
N ASP A 548 -21.55 18.08 2.02
CA ASP A 548 -21.37 16.94 2.94
C ASP A 548 -22.46 15.89 2.72
N GLN A 549 -23.69 16.30 2.45
CA GLN A 549 -24.77 15.39 2.08
C GLN A 549 -24.48 14.66 0.76
N ALA A 550 -24.07 15.41 -0.28
CA ALA A 550 -23.75 14.84 -1.59
C ALA A 550 -22.58 13.85 -1.51
N CYS A 551 -21.56 14.20 -0.74
CA CYS A 551 -20.43 13.31 -0.55
C CYS A 551 -20.84 12.08 0.26
N THR A 552 -21.55 12.22 1.38
CA THR A 552 -22.00 11.10 2.23
C THR A 552 -22.73 10.03 1.43
N ALA A 553 -23.68 10.41 0.56
CA ALA A 553 -24.40 9.47 -0.30
C ALA A 553 -23.47 8.65 -1.20
N LEU A 554 -22.45 9.28 -1.79
CA LEU A 554 -21.44 8.60 -2.61
C LEU A 554 -20.55 7.66 -1.76
N GLY A 555 -20.19 8.07 -0.54
CA GLY A 555 -19.39 7.23 0.37
C GLY A 555 -20.11 6.00 0.90
N GLU A 556 -21.43 6.10 1.09
CA GLU A 556 -22.28 4.94 1.45
C GLU A 556 -22.28 3.91 0.32
N GLN A 557 -22.56 4.35 -0.92
CA GLN A 557 -22.57 3.47 -2.10
C GLN A 557 -21.23 2.77 -2.30
N GLN A 558 -20.14 3.47 -2.03
CA GLN A 558 -18.80 2.97 -2.13
C GLN A 558 -18.42 1.99 -1.02
N THR A 559 -18.89 2.22 0.20
CA THR A 559 -18.71 1.27 1.31
C THR A 559 -19.42 -0.03 1.01
N GLU A 560 -20.65 0.04 0.49
CA GLU A 560 -21.41 -1.14 0.05
C GLU A 560 -20.68 -1.89 -1.08
N THR A 561 -20.18 -1.15 -2.09
CA THR A 561 -19.46 -1.74 -3.23
C THR A 561 -18.13 -2.38 -2.80
N ALA A 562 -17.39 -1.75 -1.87
CA ALA A 562 -16.15 -2.31 -1.32
C ALA A 562 -16.40 -3.55 -0.47
N HIS A 563 -17.49 -3.57 0.31
CA HIS A 563 -17.90 -4.76 1.05
C HIS A 563 -18.22 -5.91 0.09
N HIS A 564 -18.95 -5.63 -0.99
CA HIS A 564 -19.24 -6.62 -2.03
C HIS A 564 -17.96 -7.19 -2.65
N GLN A 565 -17.00 -6.32 -3.01
CA GLN A 565 -15.71 -6.73 -3.55
C GLN A 565 -14.95 -7.65 -2.60
N HIS A 566 -14.90 -7.30 -1.31
CA HIS A 566 -14.23 -8.12 -0.30
C HIS A 566 -14.82 -9.52 -0.22
N THR A 567 -16.15 -9.65 -0.28
CA THR A 567 -16.82 -10.95 -0.33
C THR A 567 -16.41 -11.76 -1.57
N LEU A 568 -16.29 -11.13 -2.74
CA LEU A 568 -15.87 -11.80 -3.97
C LEU A 568 -14.41 -12.28 -3.91
N ILE A 569 -13.51 -11.46 -3.36
CA ILE A 569 -12.10 -11.81 -3.19
C ILE A 569 -11.96 -12.95 -2.18
N GLN A 570 -12.71 -12.91 -1.07
CA GLN A 570 -12.70 -13.99 -0.09
C GLN A 570 -13.22 -15.31 -0.70
N GLN A 571 -14.28 -15.24 -1.52
CA GLN A 571 -14.77 -16.40 -2.26
C GLN A 571 -13.69 -16.96 -3.20
N ARG A 572 -12.91 -16.10 -3.85
CA ARG A 572 -11.80 -16.52 -4.71
C ARG A 572 -10.67 -17.18 -3.91
N GLN A 573 -10.26 -16.59 -2.79
CA GLN A 573 -9.20 -17.13 -1.94
C GLN A 573 -9.58 -18.50 -1.36
N ASN A 574 -10.84 -18.69 -0.96
CA ASN A 574 -11.34 -19.98 -0.51
C ASN A 574 -11.27 -21.03 -1.62
N ASN A 575 -11.48 -20.63 -2.88
CA ASN A 575 -11.36 -21.50 -4.05
C ASN A 575 -9.90 -21.82 -4.43
N GLU A 576 -8.94 -20.96 -4.05
CA GLU A 576 -7.51 -21.11 -4.35
C GLU A 576 -6.69 -21.73 -3.20
N SER A 577 -7.30 -21.92 -2.01
CA SER A 577 -6.59 -22.39 -0.81
C SER A 577 -6.33 -23.92 -0.83
N PRO A 578 -5.08 -24.38 -0.61
CA PRO A 578 -4.70 -25.79 -0.67
C PRO A 578 -5.15 -26.64 0.54
N GLU A 579 -5.83 -26.05 1.55
CA GLU A 579 -6.30 -26.77 2.74
C GLU A 579 -7.43 -27.79 2.48
N PHE A 580 -7.88 -27.94 1.23
CA PHE A 580 -8.90 -28.91 0.83
C PHE A 580 -8.36 -30.10 0.00
N ILE A 581 -7.03 -30.30 -0.04
CA ILE A 581 -6.38 -31.42 -0.76
C ILE A 581 -5.55 -32.32 0.19
N GLU A 582 -5.92 -32.43 1.47
CA GLU A 582 -5.44 -33.54 2.33
C GLU A 582 -6.50 -34.65 2.47
#